data_AF-A0A7C7L8J7-F1
#
_entry.id   AF-A0A7C7L8J7-F1
#
_cell.length_a   1.000
_cell.length_b   1.000
_cell.length_c   1.000
_cell.angle_alpha   90.00
_cell.angle_beta   90.00
_cell.angle_gamma   90.00
#
_symmetry.space_group_name_H-M   'P 1'
#
loop_
_entity.id
_entity.type
_entity.pdbx_description
1 polymer ?
#
loop_
_entity_poly.entity_id
_entity_poly.type
_entity_poly.pdbx_seq_one_letter_code
_entity_poly.pdbx_strand_id
1 'polypeptide(L)' 'MTSRERVRRAVKFQGPDEEVAQYAQKLIDAFGRFQGGFIAKWYHSPEAVGHSWEKIQSMSEAFLEYGGRVYSEEAL' A
#
# COMPACT_ATOMS: atom_id res chain seq x y z
N MET A 1 -19.05 0.88 -10.30
CA MET A 1 -17.60 0.71 -10.45
C MET A 1 -17.26 -0.78 -10.37
N THR A 2 -16.59 -1.31 -11.37
CA THR A 2 -16.24 -2.73 -11.50
C THR A 2 -14.98 -3.09 -10.71
N SER A 3 -14.75 -4.38 -10.42
CA SER A 3 -13.51 -4.85 -9.78
C SER A 3 -12.25 -4.46 -10.56
N ARG A 4 -12.32 -4.50 -11.89
CA ARG A 4 -11.19 -4.12 -12.76
C ARG A 4 -10.88 -2.63 -12.69
N GLU A 5 -11.90 -1.78 -12.61
CA GLU A 5 -11.72 -0.33 -12.43
C GLU A 5 -11.11 0.00 -11.06
N ARG A 6 -11.53 -0.69 -10.00
CA ARG A 6 -10.94 -0.55 -8.65
C ARG A 6 -9.45 -0.90 -8.66
N VAL A 7 -9.09 -2.04 -9.24
CA VAL A 7 -7.69 -2.49 -9.34
C VAL A 7 -6.87 -1.50 -10.17
N ARG A 8 -7.39 -1.03 -11.31
CA ARG A 8 -6.68 -0.06 -12.17
C ARG A 8 -6.40 1.24 -11.43
N ARG A 9 -7.38 1.78 -10.69
CA ARG A 9 -7.21 3.03 -9.92
C ARG A 9 -6.22 2.87 -8.78
N ALA A 10 -6.26 1.75 -8.05
CA ALA A 10 -5.29 1.45 -7.00
C ALA A 10 -3.87 1.28 -7.55
N VAL A 11 -3.69 0.48 -8.61
CA VAL A 11 -2.37 0.22 -9.24
C VAL A 11 -1.75 1.48 -9.84
N LYS A 12 -2.57 2.35 -10.42
CA LYS A 12 -2.13 3.63 -10.99
C LYS A 12 -2.20 4.80 -10.00
N PHE A 13 -2.58 4.55 -8.75
CA PHE A 13 -2.76 5.55 -7.70
C PHE A 13 -3.54 6.78 -8.19
N GLN A 14 -4.70 6.57 -8.82
CA GLN A 14 -5.52 7.63 -9.41
C GLN A 14 -6.55 8.24 -8.44
N GLY A 15 -6.43 7.96 -7.14
CA GLY A 15 -7.28 8.48 -6.07
C GLY A 15 -6.59 9.56 -5.22
N PRO A 16 -7.32 10.16 -4.26
CA PRO A 16 -6.74 10.95 -3.18
C PRO A 16 -5.78 10.10 -2.33
N ASP A 17 -4.87 10.75 -1.60
CA ASP A 17 -3.85 10.06 -0.80
C ASP A 17 -4.44 9.10 0.24
N GLU A 18 -5.66 9.37 0.70
CA GLU A 18 -6.41 8.47 1.59
C GLU A 18 -6.71 7.09 0.96
N GLU A 19 -6.92 7.01 -0.37
CA GLU A 19 -7.08 5.72 -1.05
C GLU A 19 -5.79 4.90 -1.06
N VAL A 20 -4.63 5.57 -1.01
CA VAL A 20 -3.31 4.95 -0.98
C VAL A 20 -3.07 4.27 0.36
N ALA A 21 -3.37 4.96 1.46
CA ALA A 21 -3.30 4.40 2.81
C ALA A 21 -4.22 3.19 2.98
N GLN A 22 -5.47 3.30 2.53
CA GLN A 22 -6.42 2.17 2.59
C GLN A 22 -5.96 0.97 1.76
N TYR A 23 -5.25 1.21 0.66
CA TYR A 23 -4.68 0.12 -0.15
C TYR A 23 -3.52 -0.57 0.57
N ALA A 24 -2.62 0.18 1.21
CA ALA A 24 -1.54 -0.38 2.02
C ALA A 24 -2.07 -1.28 3.15
N GLN A 25 -3.13 -0.83 3.86
CA GLN A 25 -3.79 -1.63 4.90
C GLN A 25 -4.33 -2.96 4.35
N LYS A 26 -5.03 -2.92 3.21
CA LYS A 26 -5.53 -4.13 2.54
C LYS A 26 -4.42 -5.10 2.16
N LEU A 27 -3.27 -4.59 1.71
CA LEU A 27 -2.11 -5.43 1.41
C LEU A 27 -1.56 -6.10 2.67
N ILE A 28 -1.45 -5.36 3.78
CA ILE A 28 -1.01 -5.89 5.08
C ILE A 28 -1.97 -6.98 5.56
N ASP A 29 -3.28 -6.74 5.53
CA ASP A 29 -4.26 -7.74 5.96
C ASP A 29 -4.27 -8.99 5.09
N ALA A 30 -4.12 -8.83 3.77
CA ALA A 30 -4.20 -9.94 2.83
C ALA A 30 -2.92 -10.79 2.80
N PHE A 31 -1.75 -10.16 2.83
CA PHE A 31 -0.47 -10.81 2.55
C PHE A 31 0.47 -10.83 3.76
N GLY A 32 0.21 -10.03 4.79
CA GLY A 32 1.11 -9.85 5.93
C GLY A 32 1.15 -11.00 6.93
N ARG A 33 0.07 -11.80 7.02
CA ARG A 33 -0.09 -12.81 8.09
C ARG A 33 0.47 -14.19 7.78
N PHE A 34 0.82 -14.47 6.52
CA PHE A 34 1.22 -15.82 6.09
C PHE A 34 2.75 -16.01 6.14
N GLN A 35 3.24 -16.95 6.98
CA GLN A 35 4.59 -17.55 6.98
C GLN A 35 5.74 -16.74 6.34
N GLY A 36 5.97 -15.50 6.82
CA GLY A 36 7.06 -14.63 6.33
C GLY A 36 6.61 -13.28 5.76
N GLY A 37 5.31 -13.05 5.61
CA GLY A 37 4.76 -11.76 5.18
C GLY A 37 5.15 -11.39 3.74
N PHE A 38 5.18 -10.08 3.46
CA PHE A 38 5.62 -9.56 2.16
C PHE A 38 6.38 -8.24 2.33
N ILE A 39 7.19 -7.91 1.32
CA ILE A 39 7.90 -6.64 1.23
C ILE A 39 7.30 -5.85 0.07
N ALA A 40 6.70 -4.70 0.38
CA ALA A 40 6.24 -3.77 -0.65
C ALA A 40 7.43 -3.00 -1.24
N LYS A 41 7.42 -2.80 -2.56
CA LYS A 41 8.42 -2.02 -3.27
C LYS A 41 7.76 -1.28 -4.44
N TRP A 42 8.17 -0.03 -4.68
CA TRP A 42 7.76 0.72 -5.86
C TRP A 42 8.77 0.56 -7.03
N TYR A 43 8.36 0.95 -8.23
CA TYR A 43 9.20 0.84 -9.43
C TYR A 43 10.39 1.81 -9.40
N HIS A 44 11.51 1.43 -10.01
CA HIS A 44 12.72 2.27 -10.05
C HIS A 44 12.51 3.61 -10.77
N SER A 45 11.63 3.63 -11.78
CA SER A 45 11.15 4.84 -12.46
C SER A 45 9.65 5.01 -12.16
N PRO A 46 9.29 5.72 -11.07
CA PRO A 46 7.90 5.93 -10.68
C PRO A 46 7.13 6.77 -11.72
N GLU A 47 7.79 7.72 -12.37
CA GLU A 47 7.19 8.56 -13.42
C GLU A 47 6.72 7.75 -14.64
N ALA A 48 7.46 6.69 -15.03
CA ALA A 48 7.09 5.85 -16.18
C ALA A 48 5.77 5.08 -15.96
N VAL A 49 5.37 4.88 -14.70
CA VAL A 49 4.11 4.23 -14.32
C VAL A 49 3.07 5.21 -13.79
N GLY A 50 3.36 6.51 -13.82
CA GLY A 50 2.47 7.58 -13.39
C GLY A 50 2.30 7.69 -11.88
N HIS A 51 3.32 7.30 -11.10
CA HIS A 51 3.35 7.50 -9.65
C HIS A 51 4.06 8.82 -9.33
N SER A 52 3.48 9.60 -8.40
CA SER A 52 4.13 10.79 -7.86
C SER A 52 4.85 10.46 -6.55
N TRP A 53 5.83 11.27 -6.18
CA TRP A 53 6.60 11.06 -4.95
C TRP A 53 5.75 11.23 -3.70
N GLU A 54 4.77 12.14 -3.71
CA GLU A 54 3.83 12.35 -2.60
C GLU A 54 3.03 11.08 -2.29
N LYS A 55 2.60 10.37 -3.35
CA LYS A 55 1.85 9.11 -3.21
C LYS A 55 2.73 7.97 -2.73
N ILE A 56 3.98 7.93 -3.16
CA ILE A 56 4.97 6.94 -2.67
C ILE A 56 5.25 7.18 -1.19
N GLN A 57 5.41 8.43 -0.79
CA GLN A 57 5.60 8.82 0.61
C GLN A 57 4.37 8.42 1.44
N SER A 58 3.16 8.80 1.02
CA SER A 58 1.91 8.43 1.71
C SER A 58 1.75 6.90 1.86
N MET A 59 2.09 6.14 0.81
CA MET A 59 2.08 4.68 0.89
C MET A 59 3.09 4.15 1.92
N SER A 60 4.31 4.70 1.91
CA SER A 60 5.40 4.29 2.81
C SER A 60 5.03 4.58 4.26
N GLU A 61 4.48 5.76 4.54
CA GLU A 61 3.99 6.16 5.87
C GLU A 61 2.87 5.22 6.34
N ALA A 62 1.90 4.90 5.48
CA ALA A 62 0.82 3.97 5.82
C ALA A 62 1.32 2.55 6.12
N PHE A 63 2.34 2.08 5.40
CA PHE A 63 2.99 0.79 5.68
C PHE A 63 3.68 0.77 7.04
N LEU A 64 4.39 1.85 7.40
CA LEU A 64 5.08 1.96 8.69
C LEU A 64 4.08 2.07 9.85
N GLU A 65 3.06 2.92 9.72
CA GLU A 65 2.06 3.13 10.79
C GLU A 65 1.21 1.89 11.01
N TYR A 66 0.56 1.38 9.95
CA TYR A 66 -0.35 0.24 10.08
C TYR A 66 0.42 -1.06 10.33
N GLY A 67 1.53 -1.27 9.61
CA GLY A 67 2.39 -2.44 9.82
C GLY A 67 2.96 -2.47 11.23
N GLY A 68 3.46 -1.32 11.73
CA GLY A 68 3.95 -1.20 13.10
C GLY A 68 2.89 -1.58 14.14
N ARG A 69 1.62 -1.19 13.93
CA ARG A 69 0.50 -1.59 14.81
C ARG A 69 0.14 -3.07 14.71
N VAL A 70 0.25 -3.67 13.53
CA VAL A 70 -0.10 -5.08 13.30
C VAL A 70 0.99 -6.02 13.84
N TYR A 71 2.25 -5.60 13.79
CA TYR A 71 3.40 -6.43 14.17
C TYR A 71 4.10 -5.98 15.47
N SER A 72 3.53 -5.05 16.24
CA SER A 72 4.10 -4.69 17.54
C SER A 72 4.04 -5.87 18.50
N GLU A 73 5.03 -6.00 19.39
CA GLU A 73 5.11 -7.10 20.37
C GLU A 73 3.93 -7.12 21.35
N GLU A 74 3.19 -6.02 21.48
CA GLU A 74 1.97 -5.92 22.30
C GLU A 74 0.73 -6.54 21.63
N ALA A 75 0.82 -6.93 20.36
CA ALA A 75 -0.27 -7.51 19.58
C ALA A 75 -0.17 -9.05 19.42
N LEU A 76 0.90 -9.68 19.94
CA LEU A 76 1.09 -11.14 20.01
C LEU A 76 0.89 -11.66 21.44
#